data_AF-A0AAF0IN37-F1
#
_entry.id   AF-A0AAF0IN37-F1
#
_cell.length_a   1.000
_cell.length_b   1.000
_cell.length_c   1.000
_cell.angle_alpha   90.00
_cell.angle_beta   90.00
_cell.angle_gamma   90.00
#
_symmetry.space_group_name_H-M   'P 1'
#
loop_
_entity.id
_entity.type
_entity.pdbx_description
1 polymer ?
#
loop_
_entity_poly.entity_id
_entity_poly.type
_entity_poly.pdbx_seq_one_letter_code
_entity_poly.pdbx_strand_id
1 'polypeptide(L)'
;MAVSIDAALRVPGVSGEGYFFRHTRYLRMWWKPGTSEEKKVFGPAAIRTEWKLLQDAGFEWVDAMLPSTHDGKKIYVFCGTRYLRCSYVPGSSQMTKIYGPAKIVDEWKTLRNAGFNKIDAVIPLPSTKPHEYEEEAYFFSGIHYMRVRYTPGTPKEEVVFGPKKIIDEWKILRESGFDTVDAFAINSESGGEVDTYAFSGSKYVRFRFKPGTPNETKIFGPAQISEHWVTLRELR
;
A
#
# COMPACT_ATOMS: atom_id res chain seq x y z
N MET A 1 10.56 14.66 -16.34
CA MET A 1 10.60 13.67 -15.24
C MET A 1 9.46 12.70 -15.42
N ALA A 2 9.72 11.40 -15.33
CA ALA A 2 8.68 10.37 -15.39
C ALA A 2 7.80 10.43 -14.13
N VAL A 3 6.50 10.13 -14.26
CA VAL A 3 5.57 10.06 -13.11
C VAL A 3 5.77 8.70 -12.45
N SER A 4 6.00 8.65 -11.14
CA SER A 4 6.03 7.43 -10.33
C SER A 4 5.17 7.61 -9.08
N ILE A 5 4.87 6.51 -8.38
CA ILE A 5 4.06 6.50 -7.16
C ILE A 5 4.82 5.69 -6.12
N ASP A 6 5.11 6.32 -4.99
CA ASP A 6 5.90 5.70 -3.91
C ASP A 6 5.00 5.06 -2.86
N ALA A 7 3.74 5.49 -2.74
CA ALA A 7 2.73 4.83 -1.91
C ALA A 7 1.31 5.21 -2.37
N ALA A 8 0.34 4.35 -2.07
CA ALA A 8 -1.07 4.66 -2.26
C ALA A 8 -1.91 4.17 -1.07
N LEU A 9 -2.99 4.90 -0.77
CA LEU A 9 -3.98 4.54 0.23
C LEU A 9 -5.37 4.82 -0.34
N ARG A 10 -6.19 3.78 -0.50
CA ARG A 10 -7.63 4.00 -0.72
C ARG A 10 -8.26 4.54 0.55
N VAL A 11 -9.08 5.58 0.43
CA VAL A 11 -9.76 6.18 1.58
C VAL A 11 -10.80 5.18 2.14
N PRO A 12 -10.63 4.70 3.37
CA PRO A 12 -11.56 3.72 3.93
C PRO A 12 -12.97 4.30 4.06
N GLY A 13 -13.96 3.58 3.55
CA GLY A 13 -15.36 4.01 3.56
C GLY A 13 -15.75 5.05 2.50
N VAL A 14 -14.83 5.52 1.65
CA VAL A 14 -15.13 6.48 0.57
C VAL A 14 -14.86 5.83 -0.79
N SER A 15 -15.93 5.58 -1.54
CA SER A 15 -15.83 4.87 -2.82
C SER A 15 -15.09 5.70 -3.86
N GLY A 16 -14.05 5.10 -4.45
CA GLY A 16 -13.28 5.67 -5.54
C GLY A 16 -12.27 6.74 -5.14
N GLU A 17 -12.14 7.11 -3.86
CA GLU A 17 -11.12 8.07 -3.41
C GLU A 17 -9.86 7.40 -2.86
N GLY A 18 -8.73 8.06 -3.05
CA GLY A 18 -7.45 7.61 -2.50
C GLY A 18 -6.38 8.70 -2.53
N TYR A 19 -5.40 8.50 -1.67
CA TYR A 19 -4.17 9.27 -1.61
C TYR A 19 -3.09 8.58 -2.42
N PHE A 20 -2.31 9.38 -3.14
CA PHE A 20 -1.14 8.95 -3.88
C PHE A 20 0.03 9.81 -3.45
N PHE A 21 1.12 9.16 -3.05
CA PHE A 21 2.31 9.80 -2.52
C PHE A 21 3.46 9.65 -3.52
N ARG A 22 4.26 10.70 -3.62
CA ARG A 22 5.52 10.68 -4.35
C ARG A 22 6.48 11.67 -3.70
N HIS A 23 7.60 11.14 -3.24
CA HIS A 23 8.66 11.84 -2.54
C HIS A 23 8.04 12.63 -1.38
N THR A 24 8.22 13.95 -1.35
CA THR A 24 7.73 14.82 -0.27
C THR A 24 6.33 15.38 -0.54
N ARG A 25 5.63 14.88 -1.56
CA ARG A 25 4.32 15.37 -1.99
C ARG A 25 3.28 14.26 -2.07
N TYR A 26 2.03 14.67 -2.03
CA TYR A 26 0.91 13.78 -2.23
C TYR A 26 -0.25 14.52 -2.89
N LEU A 27 -1.18 13.78 -3.48
CA LEU A 27 -2.49 14.28 -3.85
C LEU A 27 -3.56 13.31 -3.38
N ARG A 28 -4.80 13.81 -3.26
CA ARG A 28 -6.00 12.99 -3.12
C ARG A 28 -6.81 13.12 -4.38
N MET A 29 -7.29 12.00 -4.90
CA MET A 29 -8.13 11.99 -6.07
C MET A 29 -9.24 10.95 -5.96
N TRP A 30 -10.28 11.17 -6.74
CA TRP A 30 -11.31 10.21 -7.04
C TRP A 30 -11.05 9.59 -8.42
N TRP A 31 -11.29 8.29 -8.58
CA TRP A 31 -11.29 7.62 -9.87
C TRP A 31 -12.36 6.52 -9.91
N LYS A 32 -12.82 6.21 -11.12
CA LYS A 32 -13.68 5.06 -11.39
C LYS A 32 -12.87 3.93 -12.02
N PRO A 33 -12.69 2.80 -11.33
CA PRO A 33 -11.87 1.70 -11.85
C PRO A 33 -12.36 1.19 -13.20
N GLY A 34 -11.50 1.26 -14.22
CA GLY A 34 -11.78 0.71 -15.56
C GLY A 34 -12.38 1.69 -16.56
N THR A 35 -12.52 2.95 -16.16
CA THR A 35 -12.81 4.05 -17.09
C THR A 35 -11.69 5.09 -17.02
N SER A 36 -11.75 6.10 -17.89
CA SER A 36 -10.87 7.27 -17.82
C SER A 36 -11.41 8.37 -16.90
N GLU A 37 -12.47 8.09 -16.13
CA GLU A 37 -13.08 9.07 -15.23
C GLU A 37 -12.23 9.20 -13.96
N GLU A 38 -11.60 10.35 -13.81
CA GLU A 38 -10.81 10.73 -12.63
C GLU A 38 -10.99 12.22 -12.31
N LYS A 39 -10.83 12.56 -11.03
CA LYS A 39 -10.95 13.93 -10.55
C LYS A 39 -9.99 14.17 -9.40
N LYS A 40 -9.21 15.24 -9.49
CA LYS A 40 -8.44 15.76 -8.36
C LYS A 40 -9.37 16.25 -7.25
N VAL A 41 -9.15 15.73 -6.04
CA VAL A 41 -9.89 16.14 -4.84
C VAL A 41 -9.07 17.14 -4.03
N PHE A 42 -7.76 16.91 -3.89
CA PHE A 42 -6.85 17.80 -3.16
C PHE A 42 -5.40 17.64 -3.65
N GLY A 43 -4.59 18.68 -3.49
CA GLY A 43 -3.17 18.67 -3.81
C GLY A 43 -2.86 19.02 -5.28
N PRO A 44 -1.62 18.78 -5.76
CA PRO A 44 -0.51 18.22 -4.99
C PRO A 44 -0.08 19.16 -3.85
N ALA A 45 0.16 18.59 -2.67
CA ALA A 45 0.58 19.34 -1.48
C ALA A 45 1.78 18.66 -0.82
N ALA A 46 2.53 19.42 -0.03
CA ALA A 46 3.70 18.90 0.68
C ALA A 46 3.25 18.08 1.90
N ILE A 47 3.82 16.88 2.07
CA ILE A 47 3.52 15.99 3.19
C ILE A 47 3.79 16.71 4.52
N ARG A 48 4.95 17.39 4.62
CA ARG A 48 5.36 18.15 5.80
C ARG A 48 4.40 19.24 6.26
N THR A 49 3.55 19.75 5.35
CA THR A 49 2.61 20.84 5.63
C THR A 49 1.26 20.29 6.06
N GLU A 50 0.77 19.26 5.36
CA GLU A 50 -0.59 18.76 5.56
C GLU A 50 -0.68 17.64 6.60
N TRP A 51 0.36 16.83 6.73
CA TRP A 51 0.38 15.64 7.60
C TRP A 51 1.21 15.91 8.85
N LYS A 52 0.63 16.66 9.79
CA LYS A 52 1.33 17.11 10.99
C LYS A 52 1.96 15.96 11.79
N LEU A 53 1.25 14.84 11.95
CA LEU A 53 1.79 13.67 12.65
C LEU A 53 3.02 13.06 11.95
N LEU A 54 3.02 13.03 10.62
CA LEU A 54 4.17 12.51 9.85
C LEU A 54 5.37 13.45 9.99
N GLN A 55 5.14 14.76 9.95
CA GLN A 55 6.17 15.76 10.23
C GLN A 55 6.76 15.57 11.64
N ASP A 56 5.92 15.41 12.66
CA ASP A 56 6.36 15.23 14.05
C ASP A 56 7.16 13.93 14.27
N ALA A 57 6.92 12.91 13.44
CA ALA A 57 7.71 11.68 13.42
C ALA A 57 9.01 11.77 12.59
N GLY A 58 9.23 12.91 11.93
CA GLY A 58 10.34 13.11 10.99
C GLY A 58 10.21 12.24 9.74
N PHE A 59 8.98 12.01 9.26
CA PHE A 59 8.70 11.32 8.01
C PHE A 59 8.49 12.37 6.92
N GLU A 60 9.45 12.49 6.00
CA GLU A 60 9.38 13.45 4.90
C GLU A 60 8.66 12.88 3.66
N TRP A 61 8.61 11.55 3.55
CA TRP A 61 7.92 10.79 2.52
C TRP A 61 7.18 9.59 3.14
N VAL A 62 6.46 8.84 2.31
CA VAL A 62 5.75 7.62 2.69
C VAL A 62 6.09 6.55 1.67
N ASP A 63 6.53 5.37 2.15
CA ASP A 63 6.80 4.20 1.30
C ASP A 63 5.60 3.26 1.25
N ALA A 64 4.85 3.10 2.34
CA ALA A 64 3.65 2.26 2.30
C ALA A 64 2.63 2.68 3.37
N MET A 65 1.37 2.40 3.08
CA MET A 65 0.25 2.62 3.99
C MET A 65 -0.62 1.38 4.07
N LEU A 66 -0.66 0.75 5.25
CA LEU A 66 -1.40 -0.48 5.51
C LEU A 66 -2.62 -0.18 6.38
N PRO A 67 -3.81 0.02 5.80
CA PRO A 67 -5.04 0.19 6.56
C PRO A 67 -5.46 -1.14 7.20
N SER A 68 -6.08 -1.07 8.37
CA SER A 68 -6.71 -2.25 9.00
C SER A 68 -7.97 -2.65 8.23
N THR A 69 -8.14 -3.96 8.04
CA THR A 69 -9.35 -4.51 7.40
C THR A 69 -10.53 -4.59 8.36
N HIS A 70 -10.28 -4.59 9.67
CA HIS A 70 -11.32 -4.54 10.72
C HIS A 70 -11.77 -3.12 11.06
N ASP A 71 -10.85 -2.17 11.10
CA ASP A 71 -11.13 -0.78 11.45
C ASP A 71 -10.36 0.15 10.51
N GLY A 72 -11.03 0.58 9.43
CA GLY A 72 -10.46 1.48 8.43
C GLY A 72 -10.00 2.85 8.97
N LYS A 73 -10.23 3.16 10.25
CA LYS A 73 -9.65 4.35 10.90
C LYS A 73 -8.28 4.05 11.52
N LYS A 74 -7.80 2.81 11.52
CA LYS A 74 -6.46 2.45 11.99
C LYS A 74 -5.56 2.12 10.82
N ILE A 75 -4.36 2.67 10.84
CA ILE A 75 -3.39 2.51 9.75
C ILE A 75 -1.95 2.44 10.26
N TYR A 76 -1.15 1.63 9.58
CA TYR A 76 0.30 1.66 9.68
C TYR A 76 0.87 2.50 8.53
N VAL A 77 1.78 3.41 8.84
CA VAL A 77 2.49 4.23 7.84
C VAL A 77 3.98 3.89 7.91
N PHE A 78 4.57 3.46 6.80
CA PHE A 78 5.97 3.07 6.70
C PHE A 78 6.79 4.16 6.00
N CYS A 79 7.98 4.44 6.53
CA CYS A 79 8.93 5.42 6.00
C CYS A 79 10.37 4.99 6.35
N GLY A 80 11.12 4.60 5.32
CA GLY A 80 12.44 3.99 5.45
C GLY A 80 12.38 2.77 6.36
N THR A 81 13.22 2.77 7.40
CA THR A 81 13.30 1.66 8.36
C THR A 81 12.32 1.77 9.52
N ARG A 82 11.43 2.77 9.50
CA ARG A 82 10.53 3.10 10.61
C ARG A 82 9.07 3.02 10.18
N TYR A 83 8.19 2.89 11.16
CA TYR A 83 6.75 2.96 10.95
C TYR A 83 6.03 3.66 12.11
N LEU A 84 4.82 4.13 11.84
CA LEU A 84 3.85 4.61 12.81
C LEU A 84 2.61 3.71 12.78
N ARG A 85 1.96 3.54 13.93
CA ARG A 85 0.56 3.12 13.99
C ARG A 85 -0.27 4.31 14.44
N CYS A 86 -1.37 4.58 13.74
CA CYS A 86 -2.15 5.77 14.00
C CYS A 86 -3.65 5.55 13.75
N SER A 87 -4.44 6.35 14.44
CA SER A 87 -5.83 6.60 14.11
C SER A 87 -5.88 7.66 13.01
N TYR A 88 -6.84 7.56 12.10
CA TYR A 88 -6.93 8.30 10.86
C TYR A 88 -8.38 8.74 10.64
N VAL A 89 -8.57 9.98 10.17
CA VAL A 89 -9.89 10.51 9.80
C VAL A 89 -10.06 10.44 8.28
N PRO A 90 -10.93 9.55 7.76
CA PRO A 90 -11.16 9.37 6.33
C PRO A 90 -11.43 10.67 5.57
N GLY A 91 -10.70 10.87 4.47
CA GLY A 91 -10.84 12.03 3.60
C GLY A 91 -10.15 13.30 4.14
N SER A 92 -9.36 13.21 5.21
CA SER A 92 -8.52 14.29 5.71
C SER A 92 -7.07 13.84 5.93
N SER A 93 -6.15 14.78 6.18
CA SER A 93 -4.77 14.47 6.61
C SER A 93 -4.64 14.37 8.15
N GLN A 94 -5.76 14.41 8.88
CA GLN A 94 -5.75 14.35 10.34
C GLN A 94 -5.50 12.91 10.82
N MET A 95 -4.51 12.78 11.69
CA MET A 95 -4.12 11.51 12.29
C MET A 95 -3.79 11.71 13.77
N THR A 96 -4.03 10.68 14.57
CA THR A 96 -3.61 10.63 15.98
C THR A 96 -2.66 9.46 16.18
N LYS A 97 -1.54 9.72 16.84
CA LYS A 97 -0.55 8.68 17.14
C LYS A 97 -1.13 7.62 18.06
N ILE A 98 -0.99 6.36 17.68
CA ILE A 98 -1.23 5.20 18.56
C ILE A 98 0.13 4.65 19.04
N TYR A 99 1.09 4.49 18.12
CA TYR A 99 2.42 3.95 18.42
C TYR A 99 3.48 4.47 17.44
N GLY A 100 4.74 4.48 17.88
CA GLY A 100 5.90 4.87 17.08
C GLY A 100 6.29 6.36 17.18
N PRO A 101 7.21 6.82 16.31
CA PRO A 101 7.87 6.05 15.26
C PRO A 101 8.79 4.98 15.85
N ALA A 102 8.66 3.74 15.37
CA ALA A 102 9.47 2.60 15.82
C ALA A 102 10.17 1.95 14.62
N LYS A 103 11.29 1.25 14.85
CA LYS A 103 11.97 0.52 13.77
C LYS A 103 11.16 -0.72 13.41
N ILE A 104 11.01 -0.99 12.11
CA ILE A 104 10.28 -2.15 11.61
C ILE A 104 10.86 -3.44 12.19
N VAL A 105 12.18 -3.59 12.08
CA VAL A 105 12.87 -4.78 12.57
C VAL A 105 12.67 -4.98 14.07
N ASP A 106 12.58 -3.92 14.86
CA ASP A 106 12.46 -4.03 16.31
C ASP A 106 11.13 -4.63 16.76
N GLU A 107 10.05 -4.30 16.05
CA GLU A 107 8.68 -4.60 16.43
C GLU A 107 8.05 -5.77 15.66
N TRP A 108 8.53 -6.02 14.45
CA TRP A 108 8.02 -7.09 13.57
C TRP A 108 9.09 -8.17 13.41
N LYS A 109 9.05 -9.18 14.29
CA LYS A 109 10.00 -10.30 14.26
C LYS A 109 9.87 -11.11 12.97
N THR A 110 8.68 -11.27 12.41
CA THR A 110 8.48 -11.93 11.11
C THR A 110 9.19 -11.19 9.97
N LEU A 111 9.02 -9.86 9.89
CA LEU A 111 9.69 -9.01 8.90
C LEU A 111 11.20 -8.96 9.13
N ARG A 112 11.66 -8.85 10.38
CA ARG A 112 13.09 -8.93 10.75
C ARG A 112 13.72 -10.22 10.25
N ASN A 113 13.10 -11.37 10.51
CA ASN A 113 13.62 -12.68 10.13
C ASN A 113 13.66 -12.86 8.61
N ALA A 114 12.76 -12.21 7.87
CA ALA A 114 12.78 -12.17 6.41
C ALA A 114 13.81 -11.17 5.83
N GLY A 115 14.49 -10.38 6.67
CA GLY A 115 15.41 -9.33 6.24
C GLY A 115 14.72 -8.05 5.74
N PHE A 116 13.41 -7.90 5.97
CA PHE A 116 12.63 -6.77 5.49
C PHE A 116 12.82 -5.59 6.45
N ASN A 117 13.87 -4.80 6.19
CA ASN A 117 14.17 -3.61 6.98
C ASN A 117 13.40 -2.36 6.52
N LYS A 118 12.81 -2.39 5.32
CA LYS A 118 11.94 -1.38 4.70
C LYS A 118 10.77 -2.12 4.04
N ILE A 119 9.61 -1.48 3.98
CA ILE A 119 8.44 -1.97 3.25
C ILE A 119 8.18 -1.02 2.08
N ASP A 120 8.20 -1.54 0.87
CA ASP A 120 7.96 -0.78 -0.36
C ASP A 120 6.49 -0.76 -0.75
N ALA A 121 5.77 -1.87 -0.55
CA ALA A 121 4.35 -1.91 -0.82
C ALA A 121 3.63 -2.91 0.08
N VAL A 122 2.32 -2.74 0.23
CA VAL A 122 1.47 -3.59 1.06
C VAL A 122 0.14 -3.87 0.38
N ILE A 123 -0.42 -5.05 0.65
CA ILE A 123 -1.82 -5.36 0.35
C ILE A 123 -2.47 -5.84 1.65
N PRO A 124 -3.42 -5.07 2.24
CA PRO A 124 -4.20 -5.52 3.39
C PRO A 124 -5.14 -6.66 2.98
N LEU A 125 -5.38 -7.60 3.89
CA LEU A 125 -6.29 -8.73 3.70
C LEU A 125 -7.05 -9.03 5.00
N PRO A 126 -8.32 -9.47 4.91
CA PRO A 126 -8.96 -10.13 6.03
C PRO A 126 -8.17 -11.36 6.47
N SER A 127 -8.04 -11.55 7.78
CA SER A 127 -7.35 -12.71 8.34
C SER A 127 -8.05 -14.01 7.94
N THR A 128 -7.25 -14.98 7.47
CA THR A 128 -7.70 -16.37 7.24
C THR A 128 -7.89 -17.17 8.53
N LYS A 129 -7.47 -16.63 9.68
CA LYS A 129 -7.71 -17.18 11.03
C LYS A 129 -8.25 -16.08 11.97
N PRO A 130 -9.47 -15.57 11.74
CA PRO A 130 -9.97 -14.37 12.42
C PRO A 130 -10.13 -14.54 13.94
N HIS A 131 -10.26 -15.77 14.44
CA HIS A 131 -10.32 -16.06 15.88
C HIS A 131 -8.95 -16.03 16.58
N GLU A 132 -7.86 -16.06 15.82
CA GLU A 132 -6.49 -16.04 16.35
C GLU A 132 -5.77 -14.75 16.01
N TYR A 133 -5.88 -14.28 14.77
CA TYR A 133 -5.20 -13.10 14.27
C TYR A 133 -6.23 -12.14 13.69
N GLU A 134 -6.13 -10.86 14.05
CA GLU A 134 -7.06 -9.85 13.55
C GLU A 134 -6.77 -9.56 12.08
N GLU A 135 -5.52 -9.36 11.69
CA GLU A 135 -5.19 -8.86 10.35
C GLU A 135 -4.28 -9.82 9.59
N GLU A 136 -4.28 -9.67 8.27
CA GLU A 136 -3.33 -10.33 7.39
C GLU A 136 -2.92 -9.38 6.27
N ALA A 137 -1.69 -9.49 5.77
CA ALA A 137 -1.24 -8.65 4.67
C ALA A 137 -0.13 -9.32 3.86
N TYR A 138 -0.04 -8.95 2.59
CA TYR A 138 1.19 -9.09 1.82
C TYR A 138 2.08 -7.88 2.07
N PHE A 139 3.35 -8.14 2.38
CA PHE A 139 4.40 -7.15 2.52
C PHE A 139 5.43 -7.36 1.41
N PHE A 140 5.80 -6.28 0.72
CA PHE A 140 6.77 -6.28 -0.37
C PHE A 140 8.01 -5.47 0.04
N SER A 141 9.18 -6.00 -0.25
CA SER A 141 10.48 -5.39 0.08
C SER A 141 11.53 -5.81 -0.94
N GLY A 142 11.99 -4.86 -1.75
CA GLY A 142 12.83 -5.10 -2.92
C GLY A 142 12.19 -6.11 -3.86
N ILE A 143 12.94 -7.15 -4.23
CA ILE A 143 12.47 -8.21 -5.14
C ILE A 143 11.65 -9.30 -4.44
N HIS A 144 11.44 -9.21 -3.13
CA HIS A 144 10.77 -10.23 -2.34
C HIS A 144 9.43 -9.75 -1.79
N TYR A 145 8.56 -10.70 -1.48
CA TYR A 145 7.35 -10.46 -0.72
C TYR A 145 7.11 -11.60 0.28
N MET A 146 6.28 -11.34 1.28
CA MET A 146 5.78 -12.35 2.20
C MET A 146 4.35 -12.04 2.62
N ARG A 147 3.65 -13.06 3.10
CA ARG A 147 2.29 -12.96 3.66
C ARG A 147 2.36 -13.22 5.16
N VAL A 148 1.89 -12.26 5.95
CA VAL A 148 1.95 -12.31 7.42
C VAL A 148 0.55 -12.06 7.97
N ARG A 149 0.15 -12.87 8.95
CA ARG A 149 -0.99 -12.56 9.81
C ARG A 149 -0.52 -12.03 11.15
N TYR A 150 -1.25 -11.09 11.72
CA TYR A 150 -0.82 -10.37 12.92
C TYR A 150 -2.00 -9.80 13.71
N THR A 151 -1.78 -9.53 15.00
CA THR A 151 -2.74 -8.81 15.85
C THR A 151 -2.17 -7.43 16.20
N PRO A 152 -2.77 -6.34 15.68
CA PRO A 152 -2.25 -4.99 15.84
C PRO A 152 -1.97 -4.55 17.28
N GLY A 153 -0.71 -4.17 17.57
CA GLY A 153 -0.29 -3.68 18.90
C GLY A 153 0.03 -4.78 19.90
N THR A 154 0.17 -6.00 19.42
CA THR A 154 0.68 -7.14 20.19
C THR A 154 1.87 -7.76 19.46
N PRO A 155 2.71 -8.56 20.14
CA PRO A 155 3.76 -9.33 19.49
C PRO A 155 3.25 -10.54 18.68
N LYS A 156 1.92 -10.73 18.56
CA LYS A 156 1.33 -11.90 17.91
C LYS A 156 1.35 -11.73 16.41
N GLU A 157 2.21 -12.50 15.75
CA GLU A 157 2.36 -12.56 14.30
C GLU A 157 2.79 -13.96 13.84
N GLU A 158 2.45 -14.32 12.61
CA GLU A 158 2.78 -15.61 11.98
C GLU A 158 3.03 -15.40 10.49
N VAL A 159 4.11 -15.99 9.98
CA VAL A 159 4.36 -16.08 8.54
C VAL A 159 3.40 -17.10 7.95
N VAL A 160 2.53 -16.64 7.06
CA VAL A 160 1.61 -17.51 6.30
C VAL A 160 2.31 -18.05 5.05
N PHE A 161 3.12 -17.22 4.40
CA PHE A 161 3.87 -17.60 3.21
C PHE A 161 5.07 -16.69 2.98
N GLY A 162 6.15 -17.23 2.39
CA GLY A 162 7.35 -16.48 2.05
C GLY A 162 8.42 -16.40 3.15
N PRO A 163 9.48 -15.60 2.95
CA PRO A 163 9.69 -14.71 1.80
C PRO A 163 9.94 -15.47 0.49
N LYS A 164 9.41 -14.96 -0.62
CA LYS A 164 9.64 -15.46 -1.99
C LYS A 164 9.92 -14.30 -2.93
N LYS A 165 10.59 -14.58 -4.05
CA LYS A 165 10.74 -13.56 -5.10
C LYS A 165 9.38 -13.27 -5.70
N ILE A 166 9.12 -11.99 -5.95
CA ILE A 166 7.87 -11.53 -6.56
C ILE A 166 7.65 -12.23 -7.90
N ILE A 167 8.69 -12.28 -8.73
CA ILE A 167 8.60 -12.85 -10.06
C ILE A 167 8.37 -14.37 -10.07
N ASP A 168 8.63 -15.09 -8.98
CA ASP A 168 8.41 -16.54 -8.95
C ASP A 168 6.92 -16.85 -8.72
N GLU A 169 6.25 -16.05 -7.89
CA GLU A 169 4.91 -16.33 -7.39
C GLU A 169 3.82 -15.48 -8.04
N TRP A 170 4.13 -14.24 -8.44
CA TRP A 170 3.16 -13.31 -9.04
C TRP A 170 3.32 -13.29 -10.56
N LYS A 171 2.52 -14.11 -11.25
CA LYS A 171 2.63 -14.29 -12.71
C LYS A 171 2.41 -12.97 -13.45
N ILE A 172 1.40 -12.19 -13.07
CA ILE A 172 1.08 -10.92 -13.72
C ILE A 172 2.18 -9.88 -13.50
N LEU A 173 2.79 -9.83 -12.31
CA LEU A 173 3.88 -8.88 -12.04
C LEU A 173 5.12 -9.25 -12.87
N ARG A 174 5.48 -10.55 -12.93
CA ARG A 174 6.54 -11.05 -13.81
C ARG A 174 6.28 -10.71 -15.28
N GLU A 175 5.09 -11.01 -15.81
CA GLU A 175 4.73 -10.73 -17.21
C GLU A 175 4.63 -9.22 -17.51
N SER A 176 4.43 -8.39 -16.48
CA SER A 176 4.47 -6.94 -16.59
C SER A 176 5.88 -6.36 -16.53
N GLY A 177 6.89 -7.20 -16.26
CA GLY A 177 8.28 -6.81 -16.08
C GLY A 177 8.55 -6.13 -14.74
N PHE A 178 7.72 -6.39 -13.72
CA PHE A 178 7.85 -5.81 -12.39
C PHE A 178 8.56 -6.80 -11.48
N ASP A 179 9.85 -6.59 -11.27
CA ASP A 179 10.67 -7.31 -10.28
C ASP A 179 10.54 -6.71 -8.88
N THR A 180 10.21 -5.42 -8.78
CA THR A 180 9.80 -4.69 -7.57
C THR A 180 8.42 -4.05 -7.77
N VAL A 181 7.77 -3.70 -6.64
CA VAL A 181 6.51 -2.94 -6.64
C VAL A 181 6.65 -1.78 -5.66
N ASP A 182 6.32 -0.57 -6.12
CA ASP A 182 6.43 0.67 -5.35
C ASP A 182 5.11 1.00 -4.62
N ALA A 183 3.96 0.59 -5.17
CA ALA A 183 2.68 0.83 -4.51
C ALA A 183 1.57 -0.10 -5.03
N PHE A 184 0.58 -0.34 -4.19
CA PHE A 184 -0.71 -0.89 -4.59
C PHE A 184 -1.85 0.10 -4.29
N ALA A 185 -2.69 0.38 -5.29
CA ALA A 185 -3.98 1.04 -5.08
C ALA A 185 -5.09 0.00 -5.20
N ILE A 186 -5.67 -0.38 -4.07
CA ILE A 186 -6.75 -1.39 -4.00
C ILE A 186 -8.06 -0.73 -4.44
N ASN A 187 -8.78 -1.32 -5.40
CA ASN A 187 -10.08 -0.81 -5.89
C ASN A 187 -11.26 -1.39 -5.14
N SER A 188 -11.23 -2.68 -4.86
CA SER A 188 -12.31 -3.38 -4.17
C SER A 188 -11.86 -4.76 -3.74
N GLU A 189 -12.48 -5.23 -2.66
CA GLU A 189 -12.45 -6.61 -2.24
C GLU A 189 -13.89 -7.13 -2.37
N SER A 190 -14.11 -8.08 -3.27
CA SER A 190 -15.45 -8.64 -3.50
C SER A 190 -15.33 -10.12 -3.80
N GLY A 191 -16.16 -10.95 -3.15
CA GLY A 191 -16.16 -12.39 -3.39
C GLY A 191 -14.85 -13.10 -3.08
N GLY A 192 -14.00 -12.52 -2.20
CA GLY A 192 -12.67 -13.05 -1.87
C GLY A 192 -11.61 -12.77 -2.93
N GLU A 193 -11.91 -11.96 -3.95
CA GLU A 193 -10.95 -11.46 -4.93
C GLU A 193 -10.61 -9.99 -4.66
N VAL A 194 -9.37 -9.63 -4.93
CA VAL A 194 -8.83 -8.27 -4.78
C VAL A 194 -8.59 -7.69 -6.17
N ASP A 195 -9.26 -6.59 -6.50
CA ASP A 195 -8.99 -5.78 -7.70
C ASP A 195 -8.02 -4.66 -7.32
N THR A 196 -6.88 -4.58 -7.99
CA THR A 196 -5.81 -3.64 -7.63
C THR A 196 -5.04 -3.11 -8.84
N TYR A 197 -4.47 -1.92 -8.67
CA TYR A 197 -3.39 -1.41 -9.49
C TYR A 197 -2.06 -1.59 -8.75
N ALA A 198 -1.08 -2.23 -9.39
CA ALA A 198 0.32 -2.23 -8.93
C ALA A 198 1.12 -1.20 -9.74
N PHE A 199 1.94 -0.42 -9.05
CA PHE A 199 2.83 0.59 -9.63
C PHE A 199 4.28 0.16 -9.48
N SER A 200 5.08 0.33 -10.53
CA SER A 200 6.52 0.07 -10.53
C SER A 200 7.20 1.02 -11.51
N GLY A 201 8.05 1.90 -10.98
CA GLY A 201 8.65 3.01 -11.72
C GLY A 201 7.59 3.90 -12.37
N SER A 202 7.65 4.04 -13.70
CA SER A 202 6.70 4.85 -14.46
C SER A 202 5.49 4.08 -15.00
N LYS A 203 5.38 2.80 -14.67
CA LYS A 203 4.36 1.90 -15.21
C LYS A 203 3.40 1.42 -14.12
N TYR A 204 2.24 0.96 -14.55
CA TYR A 204 1.31 0.25 -13.69
C TYR A 204 0.61 -0.88 -14.43
N VAL A 205 0.11 -1.87 -13.68
CA VAL A 205 -0.77 -2.94 -14.18
C VAL A 205 -2.00 -3.01 -13.29
N ARG A 206 -3.19 -3.18 -13.89
CA ARG A 206 -4.42 -3.50 -13.16
C ARG A 206 -4.73 -4.97 -13.31
N PHE A 207 -5.02 -5.62 -12.20
CA PHE A 207 -5.38 -7.03 -12.20
C PHE A 207 -6.26 -7.37 -11.02
N ARG A 208 -6.85 -8.55 -11.09
CA ARG A 208 -7.58 -9.18 -10.01
C ARG A 208 -6.88 -10.45 -9.59
N PHE A 209 -6.87 -10.76 -8.31
CA PHE A 209 -6.34 -12.03 -7.82
C PHE A 209 -7.12 -12.53 -6.61
N LYS A 210 -7.03 -13.83 -6.34
CA LYS A 210 -7.56 -14.45 -5.12
C LYS A 210 -6.42 -14.78 -4.15
N PRO A 211 -6.38 -14.17 -2.95
CA PRO A 211 -5.28 -14.37 -2.01
C PRO A 211 -5.02 -15.85 -1.67
N GLY A 212 -3.75 -16.27 -1.71
CA GLY A 212 -3.34 -17.64 -1.37
C GLY A 212 -3.59 -18.66 -2.47
N THR A 213 -3.90 -18.22 -3.68
CA THR A 213 -4.08 -19.07 -4.86
C THR A 213 -3.30 -18.49 -6.03
N PRO A 214 -2.95 -19.31 -7.05
CA PRO A 214 -2.35 -18.80 -8.28
C PRO A 214 -3.36 -18.11 -9.21
N ASN A 215 -4.60 -17.89 -8.77
CA ASN A 215 -5.66 -17.34 -9.60
C ASN A 215 -5.46 -15.83 -9.74
N GLU A 216 -4.98 -15.43 -10.90
CA GLU A 216 -4.74 -14.04 -11.28
C GLU A 216 -5.39 -13.76 -12.65
N THR A 217 -6.04 -12.61 -12.79
CA THR A 217 -6.64 -12.13 -14.04
C THR A 217 -6.16 -10.73 -14.34
N LYS A 218 -5.41 -10.59 -15.44
CA LYS A 218 -4.95 -9.29 -15.93
C LYS A 218 -6.13 -8.52 -16.52
N ILE A 219 -6.34 -7.30 -16.05
CA ILE A 219 -7.41 -6.42 -16.54
C ILE A 219 -6.83 -5.42 -17.54
N PHE A 220 -5.70 -4.79 -17.23
CA PHE A 220 -5.09 -3.76 -18.07
C PHE A 220 -3.59 -3.58 -17.79
N GLY A 221 -2.82 -3.13 -18.79
CA GLY A 221 -1.40 -2.79 -18.65
C GLY A 221 -0.45 -3.90 -19.12
N PRO A 222 0.85 -3.88 -18.75
CA PRO A 222 1.51 -2.73 -18.13
C PRO A 222 1.41 -1.50 -19.04
N ALA A 223 1.13 -0.34 -18.48
CA ALA A 223 0.98 0.90 -19.23
C ALA A 223 1.68 2.06 -18.51
N GLN A 224 2.02 3.12 -19.24
CA GLN A 224 2.64 4.31 -18.64
C GLN A 224 1.63 5.04 -17.76
N ILE A 225 2.02 5.38 -16.53
CA ILE A 225 1.19 6.18 -15.62
C ILE A 225 0.83 7.51 -16.28
N SER A 226 1.83 8.15 -16.91
CA SER A 226 1.63 9.43 -17.59
C SER A 226 0.69 9.37 -18.78
N GLU A 227 0.37 8.21 -19.35
CA GLU A 227 -0.56 8.12 -20.49
C GLU A 227 -2.01 8.00 -20.01
N HIS A 228 -2.24 7.29 -18.90
CA HIS A 228 -3.58 6.88 -18.46
C HIS A 228 -4.10 7.57 -17.20
N TRP A 229 -3.23 8.20 -16.40
CA TRP A 229 -3.60 8.92 -15.19
C TRP A 229 -3.23 10.38 -15.33
N VAL A 230 -4.16 11.22 -15.80
CA VAL A 230 -3.90 12.63 -16.09
C VAL A 230 -3.59 13.39 -14.79
N THR A 231 -4.34 13.09 -13.74
CA THR A 231 -4.25 13.71 -12.41
C THR A 231 -2.91 13.37 -11.74
N LEU A 232 -2.43 12.13 -11.86
CA LEU A 232 -1.14 11.72 -11.28
C LEU A 232 0.06 12.44 -11.93
N ARG A 233 -0.09 13.04 -13.12
CA ARG A 233 0.95 13.87 -13.74
C ARG A 233 1.28 15.12 -12.93
N GLU A 234 0.41 15.53 -12.01
CA GLU A 234 0.67 16.66 -11.13
C GLU A 234 1.68 16.34 -10.02
N LEU A 235 1.94 15.04 -9.74
CA LEU A 235 2.98 14.60 -8.80
C LEU A 235 4.38 14.54 -9.44
N ARG A 236 4.70 15.36 -10.44
CA ARG A 236 6.01 15.35 -11.14
C ARG A 236 7.18 15.90 -10.34
#